data_AF-A0A2D8TR52-F1
#
_entry.id   AF-A0A2D8TR52-F1
#
_cell.length_a   1.000
_cell.length_b   1.000
_cell.length_c   1.000
_cell.angle_alpha   90.00
_cell.angle_beta   90.00
_cell.angle_gamma   90.00
#
_symmetry.space_group_name_H-M   'P 1'
#
loop_
_entity.id
_entity.type
_entity.pdbx_description
1 polymer ?
#
loop_
_entity_poly.entity_id
_entity_poly.type
_entity_poly.pdbx_seq_one_letter_code
_entity_poly.pdbx_strand_id
1 'polypeptide(L)'
;MDEAGIPGQRQQGSKSSRGKGNYKPKGRLVDLAARAEIEELLGAEPPRRDHLIESLHIIQDHYHHLSARHLAALADWMSLPMAEVWEVASFYDHFDLVREGEAAPAACTVRVCTSLSCMMAGGEELLEKLQEYASDDVRFVAAPCIGACDKAPAAAVGHQLVEHADLETLSGVTEAGHAEIPPAARQFDDYCADGGYAVLRELLDGSRSADDVLATLDDTALRGLGGAGFPTGRKWRIVGGQPGPRLMAVNGDEGEPGTFKDRLYLSTDPHRMIEGILIAAHVVDVETCFIYMRDEYPEIIALLRQELDKVRAAGLADHVKIELRRGAGAYICGEESAMIESIEGKRGLPRHRPPYVAEVGIFGRPTLVNNVETLHWIRDILTHGADWFNDQGRDGHPGPRSYSVSGRVKNPGVIIAPAGSTVSDLIERCGGMADGHSFKGYLPGGASGGILPASKGDIPLDFGGKLAEEGCFVGSHAVVVLSDKDNMWDAATNLMKFFAHESCGQCTPCRNGTEKAVSMMTAASPDTDLLGELSVAMADASICGLGQAASNPLVSVMKHFPEDIGAGDKAGGQT
;
A
#
# COMPACT_ATOMS: atom_id res chain seq x y z
N MET A 1 66.26 28.17 -5.71
CA MET A 1 67.50 28.45 -4.97
C MET A 1 67.12 29.47 -3.90
N ASP A 2 66.33 29.06 -2.91
CA ASP A 2 66.78 28.32 -1.72
C ASP A 2 67.74 29.20 -0.92
N GLU A 3 67.58 29.45 0.37
CA GLU A 3 66.88 28.79 1.47
C GLU A 3 66.88 29.80 2.63
N ALA A 4 66.00 29.65 3.62
CA ALA A 4 66.28 29.76 5.07
C ALA A 4 65.11 30.32 5.90
N GLY A 5 64.70 29.53 6.90
CA GLY A 5 64.89 29.95 8.29
C GLY A 5 63.76 30.73 8.99
N ILE A 6 63.12 30.02 9.92
CA ILE A 6 62.13 30.46 10.92
C ILE A 6 62.63 31.64 11.79
N PRO A 7 61.74 32.58 12.17
CA PRO A 7 61.64 33.03 13.57
C PRO A 7 60.16 33.06 14.03
N GLY A 8 59.79 32.60 15.22
CA GLY A 8 60.14 33.22 16.50
C GLY A 8 58.88 33.87 17.10
N GLN A 9 58.51 33.40 18.29
CA GLN A 9 57.34 33.74 19.13
C GLN A 9 56.79 35.18 19.01
N ARG A 10 55.47 35.32 18.89
CA ARG A 10 54.73 36.54 19.23
C ARG A 10 53.76 36.31 20.38
N GLN A 11 53.84 37.23 21.32
CA GLN A 11 53.19 37.29 22.62
C GLN A 11 51.67 37.10 22.57
N GLN A 12 51.14 36.35 23.54
CA GLN A 12 49.72 36.28 23.86
C GLN A 12 49.20 37.68 24.22
N GLY A 13 48.43 38.28 23.33
CA GLY A 13 47.60 39.43 23.67
C GLY A 13 46.50 39.01 24.65
N SER A 14 46.38 39.76 25.76
CA SER A 14 45.33 39.58 26.76
C SER A 14 43.95 39.63 26.09
N LYS A 15 43.25 38.50 26.01
CA LYS A 15 41.85 38.48 25.59
C LYS A 15 41.03 39.14 26.69
N SER A 16 40.46 40.31 26.37
CA SER A 16 39.44 40.94 27.17
C SER A 16 38.25 39.98 27.34
N SER A 17 37.71 39.94 28.55
CA SER A 17 36.50 39.20 28.90
C SER A 17 35.29 39.77 28.16
N ARG A 18 35.11 39.37 26.89
CA ARG A 18 33.85 39.56 26.19
C ARG A 18 32.85 38.55 26.73
N GLY A 19 31.70 39.07 27.16
CA GLY A 19 30.69 38.40 27.96
C GLY A 19 30.28 37.03 27.42
N LYS A 20 29.91 36.16 28.36
CA LYS A 20 29.13 34.95 28.10
C LYS A 20 27.88 35.38 27.34
N GLY A 21 27.88 35.25 26.02
CA GLY A 21 26.65 35.29 25.25
C GLY A 21 25.76 34.19 25.81
N ASN A 22 24.50 34.51 26.12
CA ASN A 22 23.52 33.53 26.56
C ASN A 22 23.50 32.39 25.53
N TYR A 23 24.02 31.23 25.90
CA TYR A 23 23.83 30.00 25.15
C TYR A 23 22.31 29.74 25.16
N LYS A 24 21.64 30.15 24.09
CA LYS A 24 20.31 29.67 23.79
C LYS A 24 20.51 28.33 23.09
N PRO A 25 20.02 27.20 23.64
CA PRO A 25 20.03 25.96 22.89
C PRO A 25 19.37 26.18 21.54
N LYS A 26 20.02 25.73 20.47
CA LYS A 26 19.44 25.74 19.11
C LYS A 26 18.54 24.51 19.00
N GLY A 27 17.24 24.72 18.87
CA GLY A 27 16.24 23.65 18.76
C GLY A 27 15.01 23.91 19.63
N ARG A 28 13.94 23.16 19.42
CA ARG A 28 12.80 23.14 20.34
C ARG A 28 13.28 22.63 21.70
N LEU A 29 12.97 23.36 22.76
CA LEU A 29 13.21 22.89 24.14
C LEU A 29 12.24 21.74 24.40
N VAL A 30 12.76 20.62 24.88
CA VAL A 30 11.94 19.46 25.25
C VAL A 30 11.12 19.83 26.49
N ASP A 31 9.80 19.73 26.36
CA ASP A 31 8.90 19.80 27.50
C ASP A 31 9.07 18.53 28.35
N LEU A 32 9.54 18.69 29.58
CA LEU A 32 9.79 17.57 30.48
C LEU A 32 8.51 16.82 30.88
N ALA A 33 7.35 17.48 30.86
CA ALA A 33 6.07 16.82 31.10
C ALA A 33 5.71 15.93 29.91
N ALA A 34 5.77 16.47 28.68
CA ALA A 34 5.57 15.68 27.46
C ALA A 34 6.57 14.52 27.36
N ARG A 35 7.81 14.73 27.82
CA ARG A 35 8.83 13.67 27.86
C ARG A 35 8.43 12.51 28.77
N ALA A 36 7.92 12.80 29.97
CA ALA A 36 7.43 11.80 30.90
C ALA A 36 6.19 11.07 30.36
N GLU A 37 5.25 11.80 29.74
CA GLU A 37 4.08 11.22 29.07
C GLU A 37 4.48 10.19 28.00
N ILE A 38 5.51 10.50 27.19
CA ILE A 38 6.01 9.58 26.16
C ILE A 38 6.69 8.35 26.78
N GLU A 39 7.45 8.49 27.87
CA GLU A 39 8.07 7.33 28.56
C GLU A 39 7.02 6.40 29.16
N GLU A 40 5.98 6.98 29.77
CA GLU A 40 4.88 6.22 30.34
C GLU A 40 4.11 5.46 29.26
N LEU A 41 3.87 6.12 28.12
CA LEU A 41 3.09 5.54 27.02
C LEU A 41 3.85 4.46 26.24
N LEU A 42 5.14 4.66 25.95
CA LEU A 42 5.94 3.74 25.12
C LEU A 42 6.70 2.68 25.94
N GLY A 43 6.74 2.83 27.27
CA GLY A 43 7.35 1.89 28.19
C GLY A 43 8.86 2.09 28.39
N ALA A 44 9.44 1.20 29.20
CA ALA A 44 10.81 1.33 29.70
C ALA A 44 11.88 0.63 28.84
N GLU A 45 11.50 -0.07 27.77
CA GLU A 45 12.47 -0.70 26.88
C GLU A 45 13.25 0.35 26.08
N PRO A 46 14.54 0.11 25.78
CA PRO A 46 15.31 1.02 24.95
C PRO A 46 14.64 1.23 23.59
N PRO A 47 14.51 2.49 23.13
CA PRO A 47 13.87 2.79 21.85
C PRO A 47 14.61 2.12 20.70
N ARG A 48 13.86 1.41 19.85
CA ARG A 48 14.33 0.90 18.56
C ARG A 48 14.08 1.96 17.50
N ARG A 49 15.11 2.36 16.75
CA ARG A 49 14.97 3.32 15.64
C ARG A 49 13.83 2.88 14.71
N ASP A 50 13.87 1.63 14.27
CA ASP A 50 12.92 1.08 13.31
C ASP A 50 11.48 1.03 13.81
N HIS A 51 11.23 1.32 15.08
CA HIS A 51 9.88 1.47 15.67
C HIS A 51 9.37 2.91 15.68
N LEU A 52 10.01 3.85 14.96
CA LEU A 52 9.55 5.24 14.92
C LEU A 52 8.08 5.34 14.48
N ILE A 53 7.69 4.67 13.39
CA ILE A 53 6.31 4.70 12.88
C ILE A 53 5.34 4.03 13.87
N GLU A 54 5.73 2.90 14.48
CA GLU A 54 4.92 2.25 15.53
C GLU A 54 4.70 3.18 16.74
N SER A 55 5.75 3.93 17.14
CA SER A 55 5.66 4.91 18.22
C SER A 55 4.73 6.07 17.86
N LEU A 56 4.75 6.53 16.61
CA LEU A 56 3.82 7.54 16.11
C LEU A 56 2.38 7.03 16.14
N HIS A 57 2.11 5.78 15.75
CA HIS A 57 0.78 5.18 15.89
C HIS A 57 0.32 5.14 17.34
N ILE A 58 1.16 4.70 18.28
CA ILE A 58 0.78 4.64 19.70
C ILE A 58 0.42 6.04 20.22
N ILE A 59 1.21 7.07 19.88
CA ILE A 59 0.93 8.45 20.28
C ILE A 59 -0.38 8.93 19.64
N GLN A 60 -0.58 8.70 18.36
CA GLN A 60 -1.78 9.14 17.67
C GLN A 60 -3.03 8.40 18.18
N ASP A 61 -2.99 7.09 18.37
CA ASP A 61 -4.13 6.34 18.88
C ASP A 61 -4.52 6.81 20.30
N HIS A 62 -3.53 7.22 21.10
CA HIS A 62 -3.76 7.69 22.47
C HIS A 62 -4.25 9.14 22.54
N TYR A 63 -3.67 10.05 21.75
CA TYR A 63 -3.96 11.49 21.80
C TYR A 63 -4.89 11.97 20.67
N HIS A 64 -5.26 11.10 19.74
CA HIS A 64 -6.01 11.36 18.50
C HIS A 64 -5.32 12.33 17.52
N HIS A 65 -4.06 12.69 17.77
CA HIS A 65 -3.22 13.52 16.90
C HIS A 65 -1.76 13.45 17.36
N LEU A 66 -0.87 14.01 16.54
CA LEU A 66 0.56 14.17 16.83
C LEU A 66 0.90 15.64 17.09
N SER A 67 0.94 16.02 18.37
CA SER A 67 1.28 17.40 18.74
C SER A 67 2.77 17.69 18.59
N ALA A 68 3.11 18.94 18.27
CA ALA A 68 4.51 19.38 18.18
C ALA A 68 5.33 19.13 19.47
N ARG A 69 4.69 19.17 20.65
CA ARG A 69 5.34 18.87 21.94
C ARG A 69 5.64 17.38 22.10
N HIS A 70 4.71 16.51 21.70
CA HIS A 70 4.88 15.05 21.77
C HIS A 70 5.91 14.56 20.76
N LEU A 71 5.95 15.13 19.55
CA LEU A 71 6.98 14.79 18.57
C LEU A 71 8.38 15.21 19.03
N ALA A 72 8.51 16.37 19.69
CA ALA A 72 9.78 16.80 20.27
C ALA A 72 10.22 15.89 21.44
N ALA A 73 9.27 15.46 22.28
CA ALA A 73 9.51 14.50 23.35
C ALA A 73 9.91 13.11 22.81
N LEU A 74 9.26 12.64 21.74
CA LEU A 74 9.59 11.40 21.06
C LEU A 74 11.00 11.45 20.45
N ALA A 75 11.35 12.54 19.78
CA ALA A 75 12.68 12.75 19.22
C ALA A 75 13.78 12.68 20.29
N ASP A 76 13.55 13.31 21.45
CA ASP A 76 14.46 13.24 22.59
C ASP A 76 14.55 11.82 23.17
N TRP A 77 13.41 11.15 23.40
CA TRP A 77 13.38 9.78 23.92
C TRP A 77 14.13 8.81 23.02
N MET A 78 13.85 8.83 21.71
CA MET A 78 14.49 7.95 20.73
C MET A 78 15.93 8.34 20.38
N SER A 79 16.42 9.48 20.88
CA SER A 79 17.70 10.06 20.50
C SER A 79 17.82 10.29 18.98
N LEU A 80 16.72 10.74 18.35
CA LEU A 80 16.64 11.05 16.93
C LEU A 80 16.59 12.57 16.70
N PRO A 81 17.09 13.08 15.57
CA PRO A 81 16.88 14.47 15.21
C PRO A 81 15.38 14.77 15.07
N MET A 82 14.91 15.87 15.67
CA MET A 82 13.50 16.29 15.53
C MET A 82 13.07 16.48 14.06
N ALA A 83 13.99 16.89 13.18
CA ALA A 83 13.71 16.99 11.76
C ALA A 83 13.38 15.62 11.13
N GLU A 84 14.07 14.55 11.55
CA GLU A 84 13.82 13.21 11.06
C GLU A 84 12.45 12.71 11.52
N VAL A 85 12.13 12.86 12.81
CA VAL A 85 10.80 12.51 13.36
C VAL A 85 9.69 13.27 12.65
N TRP A 86 9.88 14.58 12.44
CA TRP A 86 8.91 15.41 11.72
C TRP A 86 8.75 14.98 10.26
N GLU A 87 9.85 14.75 9.54
CA GLU A 87 9.82 14.34 8.14
C GLU A 87 9.15 12.98 7.94
N VAL A 88 9.33 12.05 8.89
CA VAL A 88 8.64 10.76 8.88
C VAL A 88 7.16 10.96 9.18
N ALA A 89 6.80 11.66 10.26
CA ALA A 89 5.40 11.89 10.63
C ALA A 89 4.63 12.60 9.51
N SER A 90 5.21 13.63 8.88
CA SER A 90 4.53 14.41 7.84
C SER A 90 4.47 13.74 6.46
N PHE A 91 5.09 12.56 6.29
CA PHE A 91 5.09 11.83 5.02
C PHE A 91 3.88 10.91 4.86
N TYR A 92 3.29 10.48 5.98
CA TYR A 92 2.23 9.49 6.01
C TYR A 92 0.87 10.16 6.28
N ASP A 93 -0.13 9.91 5.44
CA ASP A 93 -1.38 10.68 5.42
C ASP A 93 -2.27 10.44 6.63
N HIS A 94 -2.10 9.31 7.30
CA HIS A 94 -2.93 8.98 8.44
C HIS A 94 -2.49 9.69 9.70
N PHE A 95 -1.31 10.31 9.73
CA PHE A 95 -0.85 11.08 10.87
C PHE A 95 -1.37 12.53 10.86
N ASP A 96 -2.16 12.86 11.87
CA ASP A 96 -2.72 14.19 12.10
C ASP A 96 -1.74 15.06 12.89
N LEU A 97 -0.92 15.84 12.18
CA LEU A 97 0.07 16.72 12.80
C LEU A 97 -0.56 18.03 13.28
N VAL A 98 -0.33 18.38 14.54
CA VAL A 98 -0.78 19.67 15.13
C VAL A 98 0.44 20.52 15.50
N ARG A 99 0.59 21.68 14.86
CA ARG A 99 1.69 22.62 15.13
C ARG A 99 1.42 23.44 16.40
N GLU A 100 2.45 24.13 16.87
CA GLU A 100 2.34 25.01 18.04
C GLU A 100 1.29 26.10 17.81
N GLY A 101 0.28 26.15 18.68
CA GLY A 101 -0.81 27.12 18.61
C GLY A 101 -1.95 26.77 17.65
N GLU A 102 -1.89 25.62 16.97
CA GLU A 102 -3.01 25.08 16.21
C GLU A 102 -3.97 24.33 17.13
N ALA A 103 -5.26 24.37 16.80
CA ALA A 103 -6.27 23.57 17.48
C ALA A 103 -6.12 22.09 17.10
N ALA A 104 -6.41 21.20 18.05
CA ALA A 104 -6.50 19.77 17.75
C ALA A 104 -7.66 19.51 16.76
N PRO A 105 -7.53 18.47 15.91
CA PRO A 105 -8.65 18.02 15.10
C PRO A 105 -9.80 17.53 15.98
N ALA A 106 -10.98 17.40 15.37
CA ALA A 106 -12.12 16.74 15.98
C ALA A 106 -11.74 15.32 16.45
N ALA A 107 -12.30 14.89 17.58
CA ALA A 107 -11.98 13.59 18.19
C ALA A 107 -12.29 12.41 17.26
N CYS A 108 -13.35 12.54 16.45
CA CYS A 108 -13.70 11.58 15.41
C CYS A 108 -13.37 12.14 14.01
N THR A 109 -12.63 11.36 13.22
CA THR A 109 -12.43 11.63 11.79
C THR A 109 -13.12 10.54 10.98
N VAL A 110 -14.10 10.95 10.18
CA VAL A 110 -14.76 10.10 9.19
C VAL A 110 -14.10 10.32 7.83
N ARG A 111 -13.52 9.26 7.28
CA ARG A 111 -12.79 9.24 6.01
C ARG A 111 -13.68 8.66 4.93
N VAL A 112 -14.16 9.47 3.99
CA VAL A 112 -15.01 9.02 2.88
C VAL A 112 -14.12 8.77 1.66
N CYS A 113 -14.16 7.54 1.12
CA CYS A 113 -13.36 7.20 -0.06
C CYS A 113 -13.90 7.94 -1.29
N THR A 114 -13.03 8.67 -1.98
CA THR A 114 -13.37 9.39 -3.23
C THR A 114 -12.61 8.85 -4.44
N SER A 115 -11.96 7.69 -4.31
CA SER A 115 -11.34 7.00 -5.46
C SER A 115 -12.39 6.46 -6.43
N LEU A 116 -11.97 6.21 -7.68
CA LEU A 116 -12.82 5.90 -8.84
C LEU A 116 -14.09 5.09 -8.57
N SER A 117 -14.02 3.89 -7.97
CA SER A 117 -15.22 3.08 -7.71
C SER A 117 -16.21 3.75 -6.74
N CYS A 118 -15.71 4.44 -5.71
CA CYS A 118 -16.55 5.20 -4.79
C CYS A 118 -17.03 6.52 -5.40
N MET A 119 -16.21 7.20 -6.21
CA MET A 119 -16.62 8.37 -6.99
C MET A 119 -17.82 8.02 -7.90
N MET A 120 -17.73 6.93 -8.67
CA MET A 120 -18.83 6.45 -9.51
C MET A 120 -20.10 6.10 -8.71
N ALA A 121 -19.95 5.71 -7.44
CA ALA A 121 -21.05 5.39 -6.54
C ALA A 121 -21.59 6.62 -5.76
N GLY A 122 -21.05 7.83 -5.98
CA GLY A 122 -21.50 9.06 -5.33
C GLY A 122 -20.74 9.46 -4.08
N GLY A 123 -19.53 8.93 -3.85
CA GLY A 123 -18.72 9.22 -2.66
C GLY A 123 -18.33 10.70 -2.50
N GLU A 124 -18.08 11.43 -3.60
CA GLU A 124 -17.80 12.86 -3.55
C GLU A 124 -19.05 13.68 -3.14
N GLU A 125 -20.21 13.36 -3.71
CA GLU A 125 -21.50 13.99 -3.33
C GLU A 125 -21.88 13.69 -1.87
N LEU A 126 -21.59 12.46 -1.40
CA LEU A 126 -21.80 12.07 -0.01
C LEU A 126 -20.93 12.92 0.92
N LEU A 127 -19.64 13.06 0.61
CA LEU A 127 -18.72 13.86 1.40
C LEU A 127 -19.14 15.33 1.45
N GLU A 128 -19.62 15.89 0.34
CA GLU A 128 -20.14 17.27 0.29
C GLU A 128 -21.34 17.45 1.24
N LYS A 129 -22.33 16.55 1.18
CA LYS A 129 -23.51 16.58 2.05
C LYS A 129 -23.17 16.42 3.53
N LEU A 130 -22.16 15.61 3.85
CA LEU A 130 -21.71 15.39 5.23
C LEU A 130 -21.07 16.62 5.87
N GLN A 131 -20.60 17.61 5.08
CA GLN A 131 -20.03 18.83 5.63
C GLN A 131 -21.03 19.61 6.50
N GLU A 132 -22.34 19.48 6.25
CA GLU A 132 -23.39 20.11 7.07
C GLU A 132 -23.50 19.51 8.49
N TYR A 133 -22.92 18.34 8.71
CA TYR A 133 -22.95 17.60 9.98
C TYR A 133 -21.62 17.67 10.74
N ALA A 134 -20.62 18.37 10.21
CA ALA A 134 -19.36 18.58 10.90
C ALA A 134 -19.57 19.39 12.21
N SER A 135 -18.83 19.03 13.24
CA SER A 135 -18.87 19.67 14.56
C SER A 135 -17.49 19.66 15.22
N ASP A 136 -17.41 20.15 16.46
CA ASP A 136 -16.17 20.05 17.25
C ASP A 136 -15.80 18.58 17.56
N ASP A 137 -16.79 17.67 17.57
CA ASP A 137 -16.62 16.25 17.89
C ASP A 137 -16.29 15.39 16.66
N VAL A 138 -16.80 15.77 15.47
CA VAL A 138 -16.61 15.01 14.23
C VAL A 138 -16.26 15.88 13.03
N ARG A 139 -15.28 15.42 12.23
CA ARG A 139 -14.97 15.99 10.91
C ARG A 139 -15.06 14.92 9.82
N PHE A 140 -15.41 15.34 8.61
CA PHE A 140 -15.51 14.49 7.42
C PHE A 140 -14.47 14.90 6.40
N VAL A 141 -13.60 13.97 6.01
CA VAL A 141 -12.49 14.21 5.08
C VAL A 141 -12.52 13.21 3.94
N ALA A 142 -11.99 13.62 2.78
CA ALA A 142 -11.75 12.70 1.67
C ALA A 142 -10.65 11.70 2.04
N ALA A 143 -10.73 10.51 1.48
CA ALA A 143 -9.71 9.48 1.58
C ALA A 143 -9.41 8.85 0.22
N PRO A 144 -8.14 8.44 -0.02
CA PRO A 144 -7.82 7.54 -1.12
C PRO A 144 -8.50 6.17 -0.93
N CYS A 145 -8.23 5.23 -1.82
CA CYS A 145 -8.85 3.91 -1.81
C CYS A 145 -8.60 3.17 -0.49
N ILE A 146 -9.66 2.85 0.26
CA ILE A 146 -9.57 2.10 1.52
C ILE A 146 -9.72 0.57 1.37
N GLY A 147 -9.57 0.03 0.15
CA GLY A 147 -9.58 -1.43 -0.08
C GLY A 147 -10.97 -2.09 0.05
N ALA A 148 -12.03 -1.35 -0.26
CA ALA A 148 -13.42 -1.81 -0.20
C ALA A 148 -14.22 -1.42 -1.46
N CYS A 149 -13.58 -1.51 -2.63
CA CYS A 149 -14.20 -1.07 -3.89
C CYS A 149 -15.43 -1.89 -4.32
N ASP A 150 -15.57 -3.11 -3.82
CA ASP A 150 -16.77 -3.94 -3.95
C ASP A 150 -17.93 -3.49 -3.05
N LYS A 151 -17.64 -2.65 -2.05
CA LYS A 151 -18.61 -2.11 -1.09
C LYS A 151 -18.87 -0.61 -1.29
N ALA A 152 -18.55 -0.08 -2.47
CA ALA A 152 -18.65 1.33 -2.76
C ALA A 152 -20.10 1.89 -2.64
N PRO A 153 -20.28 3.15 -2.20
CA PRO A 153 -19.27 4.01 -1.57
C PRO A 153 -18.83 3.43 -0.22
N ALA A 154 -17.55 3.57 0.11
CA ALA A 154 -17.01 3.08 1.37
C ALA A 154 -16.46 4.24 2.20
N ALA A 155 -16.56 4.14 3.52
CA ALA A 155 -15.99 5.12 4.44
C ALA A 155 -15.36 4.43 5.66
N ALA A 156 -14.47 5.12 6.37
CA ALA A 156 -13.92 4.66 7.64
C ALA A 156 -14.28 5.65 8.76
N VAL A 157 -14.88 5.15 9.84
CA VAL A 157 -15.16 5.88 11.07
C VAL A 157 -14.16 5.44 12.12
N GLY A 158 -13.07 6.21 12.29
CA GLY A 158 -11.93 5.72 13.08
C GLY A 158 -11.34 4.44 12.47
N HIS A 159 -11.35 3.34 13.22
CA HIS A 159 -10.87 2.03 12.78
C HIS A 159 -12.00 1.07 12.36
N GLN A 160 -13.18 1.60 12.04
CA GLN A 160 -14.32 0.81 11.57
C GLN A 160 -14.62 1.12 10.10
N LEU A 161 -14.66 0.09 9.25
CA LEU A 161 -15.17 0.22 7.89
C LEU A 161 -16.70 0.34 7.92
N VAL A 162 -17.22 1.32 7.17
CA VAL A 162 -18.63 1.45 6.81
C VAL A 162 -18.77 1.07 5.33
N GLU A 163 -19.38 -0.07 5.09
CA GLU A 163 -19.73 -0.58 3.76
C GLU A 163 -20.98 0.14 3.25
N HIS A 164 -21.08 0.37 1.93
CA HIS A 164 -22.23 1.01 1.29
C HIS A 164 -22.67 2.31 2.01
N ALA A 165 -21.67 3.11 2.36
CA ALA A 165 -21.84 4.31 3.16
C ALA A 165 -22.81 5.30 2.50
N ASP A 166 -23.65 5.90 3.34
CA ASP A 166 -24.65 6.88 2.95
C ASP A 166 -24.81 7.96 4.04
N LEU A 167 -25.73 8.90 3.82
CA LEU A 167 -25.95 9.99 4.77
C LEU A 167 -26.56 9.49 6.08
N GLU A 168 -27.42 8.48 6.05
CA GLU A 168 -28.10 7.95 7.24
C GLU A 168 -27.09 7.29 8.19
N THR A 169 -26.16 6.51 7.63
CA THR A 169 -25.12 5.80 8.39
C THR A 169 -24.06 6.72 8.96
N LEU A 170 -23.74 7.85 8.32
CA LEU A 170 -22.61 8.71 8.70
C LEU A 170 -22.99 10.02 9.41
N SER A 171 -24.17 10.59 9.16
CA SER A 171 -24.55 11.91 9.68
C SER A 171 -24.67 11.99 11.21
N GLY A 172 -24.97 10.87 11.87
CA GLY A 172 -25.12 10.76 13.32
C GLY A 172 -23.85 10.34 14.07
N VAL A 173 -22.73 10.14 13.37
CA VAL A 173 -21.48 9.69 13.98
C VAL A 173 -20.86 10.80 14.81
N THR A 174 -20.58 10.52 16.09
CA THR A 174 -19.87 11.45 16.99
C THR A 174 -18.62 10.85 17.61
N GLU A 175 -18.43 9.54 17.52
CA GLU A 175 -17.33 8.81 18.16
C GLU A 175 -16.65 7.88 17.14
N ALA A 176 -15.35 7.67 17.33
CA ALA A 176 -14.57 6.78 16.50
C ALA A 176 -14.95 5.31 16.72
N GLY A 177 -15.16 4.58 15.63
CA GLY A 177 -15.37 3.14 15.65
C GLY A 177 -14.08 2.39 15.96
N HIS A 178 -14.23 1.21 16.55
CA HIS A 178 -13.12 0.33 16.91
C HIS A 178 -13.02 -0.81 15.91
N ALA A 179 -11.81 -1.37 15.77
CA ALA A 179 -11.58 -2.54 14.95
C ALA A 179 -12.24 -3.76 15.56
N GLU A 180 -13.09 -4.46 14.79
CA GLU A 180 -13.69 -5.73 15.19
C GLU A 180 -13.15 -6.85 14.32
N ILE A 181 -12.66 -7.93 14.94
CA ILE A 181 -12.20 -9.11 14.20
C ILE A 181 -13.36 -9.66 13.36
N PRO A 182 -13.17 -9.93 12.05
CA PRO A 182 -14.23 -10.43 11.20
C PRO A 182 -14.82 -11.73 11.78
N PRO A 183 -16.13 -11.81 12.05
CA PRO A 183 -16.73 -12.99 12.71
C PRO A 183 -16.58 -14.29 11.92
N ALA A 184 -16.43 -14.19 10.59
CA ALA A 184 -16.24 -15.32 9.69
C ALA A 184 -14.76 -15.69 9.47
N ALA A 185 -13.82 -14.99 10.11
CA ALA A 185 -12.40 -15.28 9.99
C ALA A 185 -12.09 -16.66 10.59
N ARG A 186 -11.48 -17.51 9.77
CA ARG A 186 -10.99 -18.83 10.20
C ARG A 186 -9.90 -18.66 11.25
N GLN A 187 -10.10 -19.29 12.40
CA GLN A 187 -9.20 -19.23 13.54
C GLN A 187 -8.15 -20.35 13.48
N PHE A 188 -7.09 -20.21 14.29
CA PHE A 188 -5.98 -21.15 14.37
C PHE A 188 -6.40 -22.60 14.63
N ASP A 189 -7.31 -22.80 15.59
CA ASP A 189 -7.74 -24.14 15.99
C ASP A 189 -8.52 -24.83 14.86
N ASP A 190 -9.40 -24.10 14.17
CA ASP A 190 -10.15 -24.61 13.02
C ASP A 190 -9.23 -24.94 11.84
N TYR A 191 -8.25 -24.07 11.56
CA TYR A 191 -7.26 -24.31 10.52
C TYR A 191 -6.43 -25.57 10.83
N CYS A 192 -6.02 -25.76 12.09
CA CYS A 192 -5.30 -26.96 12.53
C CYS A 192 -6.17 -28.24 12.44
N ALA A 193 -7.44 -28.16 12.84
CA ALA A 193 -8.36 -29.29 12.82
C ALA A 193 -8.56 -29.86 11.40
N ASP A 194 -8.52 -28.98 10.40
CA ASP A 194 -8.63 -29.35 8.98
C ASP A 194 -7.31 -29.79 8.34
N GLY A 195 -6.26 -30.05 9.15
CA GLY A 195 -4.95 -30.52 8.68
C GLY A 195 -3.99 -29.39 8.29
N GLY A 196 -4.28 -28.15 8.63
CA GLY A 196 -3.36 -27.02 8.44
C GLY A 196 -2.01 -27.23 9.12
N TYR A 197 -0.96 -26.60 8.57
CA TYR A 197 0.43 -26.74 9.00
C TYR A 197 1.05 -28.14 8.80
N ALA A 198 0.39 -29.07 8.10
CA ALA A 198 0.97 -30.39 7.82
C ALA A 198 2.27 -30.28 6.98
N VAL A 199 2.24 -29.50 5.89
CA VAL A 199 3.42 -29.30 5.02
C VAL A 199 4.55 -28.61 5.78
N LEU A 200 4.22 -27.63 6.63
CA LEU A 200 5.21 -26.99 7.50
C LEU A 200 5.86 -28.01 8.45
N ARG A 201 5.07 -28.88 9.10
CA ARG A 201 5.60 -29.89 10.03
C ARG A 201 6.53 -30.88 9.33
N GLU A 202 6.20 -31.32 8.11
CA GLU A 202 7.08 -32.17 7.30
C GLU A 202 8.42 -31.50 6.97
N LEU A 203 8.45 -30.18 6.79
CA LEU A 203 9.69 -29.43 6.60
C LEU A 203 10.49 -29.33 7.90
N LEU A 204 9.83 -29.00 9.01
CA LEU A 204 10.47 -28.83 10.31
C LEU A 204 11.07 -30.13 10.86
N ASP A 205 10.44 -31.28 10.59
CA ASP A 205 10.96 -32.60 11.02
C ASP A 205 11.91 -33.25 9.98
N GLY A 206 12.07 -32.64 8.81
CA GLY A 206 12.95 -33.10 7.74
C GLY A 206 12.39 -34.21 6.85
N SER A 207 11.10 -34.56 6.98
CA SER A 207 10.42 -35.51 6.09
C SER A 207 10.28 -34.99 4.66
N ARG A 208 10.23 -33.67 4.48
CA ARG A 208 10.27 -32.98 3.19
C ARG A 208 11.47 -32.04 3.15
N SER A 209 12.19 -32.01 2.03
CA SER A 209 13.36 -31.12 1.90
C SER A 209 13.02 -29.76 1.31
N ALA A 210 13.84 -28.74 1.60
CA ALA A 210 13.74 -27.42 0.98
C ALA A 210 13.93 -27.48 -0.55
N ASP A 211 14.77 -28.39 -1.04
CA ASP A 211 14.98 -28.60 -2.47
C ASP A 211 13.72 -29.14 -3.16
N ASP A 212 12.96 -30.02 -2.52
CA ASP A 212 11.68 -30.52 -3.05
C ASP A 212 10.64 -29.40 -3.17
N VAL A 213 10.59 -28.51 -2.18
CA VAL A 213 9.73 -27.31 -2.22
C VAL A 213 10.13 -26.41 -3.37
N LEU A 214 11.41 -26.08 -3.50
CA LEU A 214 11.89 -25.22 -4.57
C LEU A 214 11.69 -25.84 -5.96
N ALA A 215 11.86 -27.16 -6.11
CA ALA A 215 11.57 -27.86 -7.35
C ALA A 215 10.09 -27.75 -7.73
N THR A 216 9.19 -27.99 -6.78
CA THR A 216 7.73 -27.80 -6.99
C THR A 216 7.41 -26.35 -7.37
N LEU A 217 8.07 -25.37 -6.74
CA LEU A 217 7.89 -23.95 -7.03
C LEU A 217 8.52 -23.49 -8.36
N ASP A 218 9.50 -24.22 -8.90
CA ASP A 218 10.06 -23.97 -10.21
C ASP A 218 9.18 -24.54 -11.34
N ASP A 219 8.51 -25.66 -11.08
CA ASP A 219 7.59 -26.32 -12.03
C ASP A 219 6.19 -25.66 -12.08
N THR A 220 5.83 -24.88 -11.05
CA THR A 220 4.57 -24.12 -11.03
C THR A 220 4.72 -22.78 -11.76
N ALA A 221 3.62 -22.32 -12.37
CA ALA A 221 3.53 -21.01 -12.98
C ALA A 221 3.26 -19.87 -11.99
N LEU A 222 3.33 -20.13 -10.67
CA LEU A 222 3.17 -19.10 -9.64
C LEU A 222 4.17 -17.96 -9.84
N ARG A 223 3.63 -16.75 -9.88
CA ARG A 223 4.36 -15.49 -9.97
C ARG A 223 4.06 -14.63 -8.75
N GLY A 224 4.80 -13.54 -8.58
CA GLY A 224 4.47 -12.49 -7.62
C GLY A 224 3.16 -11.80 -7.98
N LEU A 225 2.10 -12.05 -7.21
CA LEU A 225 0.73 -11.57 -7.45
C LEU A 225 0.45 -10.18 -6.86
N GLY A 226 1.51 -9.44 -6.49
CA GLY A 226 1.44 -8.02 -6.12
C GLY A 226 1.63 -7.04 -7.29
N GLY A 227 1.82 -7.54 -8.53
CA GLY A 227 1.84 -6.71 -9.74
C GLY A 227 3.01 -6.94 -10.69
N ALA A 228 4.21 -7.20 -10.18
CA ALA A 228 5.40 -7.34 -11.02
C ALA A 228 5.49 -8.68 -11.78
N GLY A 229 4.80 -9.72 -11.33
CA GLY A 229 4.73 -11.00 -12.05
C GLY A 229 6.05 -11.78 -12.14
N PHE A 230 6.98 -11.59 -11.21
CA PHE A 230 8.26 -12.31 -11.18
C PHE A 230 8.08 -13.76 -10.68
N PRO A 231 8.72 -14.79 -11.26
CA PRO A 231 8.56 -16.19 -10.84
C PRO A 231 8.98 -16.44 -9.39
N THR A 232 8.10 -17.06 -8.60
CA THR A 232 8.27 -17.18 -7.13
C THR A 232 9.44 -18.10 -6.76
N GLY A 233 9.53 -19.31 -7.33
CA GLY A 233 10.63 -20.25 -7.05
C GLY A 233 12.01 -19.65 -7.36
N ARG A 234 12.13 -18.97 -8.51
CA ARG A 234 13.35 -18.23 -8.88
C ARG A 234 13.70 -17.13 -7.86
N LYS A 235 12.71 -16.37 -7.37
CA LYS A 235 12.95 -15.31 -6.36
C LYS A 235 13.51 -15.91 -5.07
N TRP A 236 12.94 -17.03 -4.62
CA TRP A 236 13.37 -17.73 -3.41
C TRP A 236 14.80 -18.26 -3.56
N ARG A 237 15.15 -18.85 -4.71
CA ARG A 237 16.53 -19.28 -4.98
C ARG A 237 17.53 -18.13 -5.00
N ILE A 238 17.17 -17.00 -5.61
CA ILE A 238 18.06 -15.82 -5.66
C ILE A 238 18.40 -15.36 -4.23
N VAL A 239 17.39 -15.20 -3.37
CA VAL A 239 17.62 -14.74 -1.99
C VAL A 239 18.27 -15.82 -1.15
N GLY A 240 17.85 -17.09 -1.28
CA GLY A 240 18.45 -18.23 -0.58
C GLY A 240 19.90 -18.49 -0.99
N GLY A 241 20.35 -18.00 -2.14
CA GLY A 241 21.75 -18.04 -2.58
C GLY A 241 22.63 -16.94 -1.98
N GLN A 242 22.05 -15.91 -1.34
CA GLN A 242 22.80 -14.81 -0.74
C GLN A 242 23.37 -15.19 0.63
N PRO A 243 24.48 -14.58 1.09
CA PRO A 243 24.99 -14.82 2.43
C PRO A 243 23.99 -14.37 3.51
N GLY A 244 23.83 -15.18 4.56
CA GLY A 244 23.00 -14.84 5.71
C GLY A 244 23.62 -13.76 6.63
N PRO A 245 22.83 -13.19 7.57
CA PRO A 245 21.41 -13.49 7.80
C PRO A 245 20.51 -12.89 6.70
N ARG A 246 19.43 -13.60 6.37
CA ARG A 246 18.42 -13.19 5.38
C ARG A 246 17.14 -12.78 6.10
N LEU A 247 16.45 -11.80 5.55
CA LEU A 247 15.20 -11.28 6.10
C LEU A 247 14.06 -11.50 5.10
N MET A 248 12.83 -11.35 5.57
CA MET A 248 11.65 -11.40 4.71
C MET A 248 10.71 -10.25 5.01
N ALA A 249 10.06 -9.72 3.98
CA ALA A 249 8.87 -8.90 4.13
C ALA A 249 7.67 -9.52 3.41
N VAL A 250 6.50 -9.40 4.04
CA VAL A 250 5.21 -9.65 3.41
C VAL A 250 4.56 -8.31 3.14
N ASN A 251 4.26 -8.06 1.87
CA ASN A 251 3.59 -6.87 1.43
C ASN A 251 2.07 -7.08 1.49
N GLY A 252 1.46 -6.56 2.54
CA GLY A 252 0.01 -6.37 2.73
C GLY A 252 -0.42 -4.91 2.57
N ASP A 253 0.38 -4.08 1.90
CA ASP A 253 0.02 -2.71 1.53
C ASP A 253 -0.78 -2.71 0.21
N GLU A 254 -1.99 -3.26 0.27
CA GLU A 254 -2.92 -3.37 -0.86
C GLU A 254 -3.52 -2.00 -1.22
N GLY A 255 -2.67 -1.06 -1.65
CA GLY A 255 -3.03 0.34 -1.89
C GLY A 255 -3.53 0.65 -3.31
N GLU A 256 -3.32 -0.23 -4.29
CA GLU A 256 -3.73 -0.01 -5.68
C GLU A 256 -5.26 0.10 -5.79
N PRO A 257 -5.81 1.26 -6.23
CA PRO A 257 -7.25 1.47 -6.30
C PRO A 257 -7.97 0.40 -7.14
N GLY A 258 -8.99 -0.20 -6.55
CA GLY A 258 -9.72 -1.33 -7.14
C GLY A 258 -9.25 -2.71 -6.67
N THR A 259 -8.16 -2.81 -5.90
CA THR A 259 -7.67 -4.08 -5.35
C THR A 259 -8.21 -4.32 -3.95
N PHE A 260 -8.72 -5.52 -3.69
CA PHE A 260 -9.23 -5.96 -2.38
C PHE A 260 -9.20 -7.49 -2.20
N LYS A 261 -8.36 -8.18 -2.99
CA LYS A 261 -8.20 -9.65 -2.97
C LYS A 261 -7.42 -10.11 -1.74
N ASP A 262 -6.39 -9.36 -1.35
CA ASP A 262 -5.58 -9.68 -0.18
C ASP A 262 -6.41 -9.45 1.08
N ARG A 263 -7.22 -8.38 1.11
CA ARG A 263 -8.21 -8.18 2.17
C ARG A 263 -9.14 -9.37 2.34
N LEU A 264 -9.70 -9.91 1.24
CA LEU A 264 -10.54 -11.10 1.30
C LEU A 264 -9.77 -12.26 1.97
N TYR A 265 -8.58 -12.58 1.47
CA TYR A 265 -7.80 -13.69 2.00
C TYR A 265 -7.45 -13.54 3.49
N LEU A 266 -7.06 -12.34 3.89
CA LEU A 266 -6.66 -12.04 5.26
C LEU A 266 -7.85 -12.02 6.22
N SER A 267 -9.01 -11.52 5.79
CA SER A 267 -10.21 -11.45 6.61
C SER A 267 -10.95 -12.79 6.71
N THR A 268 -10.76 -13.72 5.77
CA THR A 268 -11.42 -15.03 5.79
C THR A 268 -10.53 -16.17 6.26
N ASP A 269 -9.28 -16.26 5.81
CA ASP A 269 -8.37 -17.37 6.14
C ASP A 269 -6.91 -16.90 6.16
N PRO A 270 -6.51 -16.14 7.20
CA PRO A 270 -5.15 -15.61 7.31
C PRO A 270 -4.10 -16.73 7.47
N HIS A 271 -4.50 -17.91 7.96
CA HIS A 271 -3.59 -19.01 8.24
C HIS A 271 -2.93 -19.60 7.01
N ARG A 272 -3.59 -19.55 5.84
CA ARG A 272 -2.96 -19.97 4.57
C ARG A 272 -1.75 -19.12 4.21
N MET A 273 -1.87 -17.80 4.39
CA MET A 273 -0.75 -16.88 4.21
C MET A 273 0.33 -17.09 5.29
N ILE A 274 -0.07 -17.22 6.56
CA ILE A 274 0.87 -17.46 7.67
C ILE A 274 1.66 -18.76 7.47
N GLU A 275 1.02 -19.85 7.06
CA GLU A 275 1.71 -21.10 6.73
C GLU A 275 2.69 -20.91 5.56
N GLY A 276 2.29 -20.16 4.52
CA GLY A 276 3.17 -19.76 3.43
C GLY A 276 4.40 -18.97 3.91
N ILE A 277 4.24 -18.06 4.89
CA ILE A 277 5.36 -17.35 5.54
C ILE A 277 6.32 -18.35 6.17
N LEU A 278 5.81 -19.24 7.01
CA LEU A 278 6.63 -20.17 7.80
C LEU A 278 7.41 -21.13 6.90
N ILE A 279 6.78 -21.59 5.82
CA ILE A 279 7.43 -22.42 4.77
C ILE A 279 8.52 -21.62 4.07
N ALA A 280 8.21 -20.40 3.60
CA ALA A 280 9.19 -19.54 2.92
C ALA A 280 10.39 -19.25 3.81
N ALA A 281 10.14 -18.94 5.08
CA ALA A 281 11.16 -18.65 6.06
C ALA A 281 12.08 -19.85 6.31
N HIS A 282 11.52 -21.05 6.40
CA HIS A 282 12.32 -22.27 6.55
C HIS A 282 13.17 -22.55 5.30
N VAL A 283 12.56 -22.50 4.11
CA VAL A 283 13.23 -22.83 2.83
C VAL A 283 14.35 -21.86 2.48
N VAL A 284 14.18 -20.57 2.79
CA VAL A 284 15.14 -19.51 2.46
C VAL A 284 16.08 -19.21 3.63
N ASP A 285 15.89 -19.83 4.79
CA ASP A 285 16.66 -19.59 6.03
C ASP A 285 16.58 -18.10 6.44
N VAL A 286 15.35 -17.67 6.71
CA VAL A 286 15.01 -16.30 7.12
C VAL A 286 15.05 -16.20 8.64
N GLU A 287 15.82 -15.24 9.15
CA GLU A 287 15.92 -14.97 10.59
C GLU A 287 14.69 -14.22 11.11
N THR A 288 14.24 -13.19 10.38
CA THR A 288 13.08 -12.37 10.75
C THR A 288 12.21 -12.06 9.54
N CYS A 289 10.91 -12.26 9.69
CA CYS A 289 9.86 -11.90 8.75
C CYS A 289 9.06 -10.69 9.28
N PHE A 290 8.96 -9.65 8.46
CA PHE A 290 8.15 -8.47 8.72
C PHE A 290 6.86 -8.55 7.90
N ILE A 291 5.71 -8.63 8.55
CA ILE A 291 4.41 -8.50 7.88
C ILE A 291 4.06 -7.02 7.88
N TYR A 292 4.12 -6.36 6.73
CA TYR A 292 3.74 -4.96 6.60
C TYR A 292 2.28 -4.87 6.16
N MET A 293 1.42 -4.33 7.02
CA MET A 293 -0.01 -4.25 6.79
C MET A 293 -0.45 -2.79 6.76
N ARG A 294 -1.22 -2.42 5.73
CA ARG A 294 -1.77 -1.07 5.62
C ARG A 294 -2.67 -0.71 6.80
N ASP A 295 -2.78 0.58 7.05
CA ASP A 295 -3.50 1.10 8.21
C ASP A 295 -5.02 0.93 8.10
N GLU A 296 -5.52 0.92 6.86
CA GLU A 296 -6.93 0.84 6.52
C GLU A 296 -7.54 -0.54 6.80
N TYR A 297 -6.72 -1.53 7.19
CA TYR A 297 -7.16 -2.88 7.56
C TYR A 297 -7.01 -3.16 9.07
N PRO A 298 -7.58 -2.32 9.96
CA PRO A 298 -7.38 -2.46 11.39
C PRO A 298 -7.99 -3.76 11.94
N GLU A 299 -9.05 -4.28 11.33
CA GLU A 299 -9.68 -5.57 11.66
C GLU A 299 -8.74 -6.75 11.41
N ILE A 300 -7.97 -6.68 10.31
CA ILE A 300 -6.97 -7.70 9.96
C ILE A 300 -5.75 -7.58 10.86
N ILE A 301 -5.31 -6.35 11.18
CA ILE A 301 -4.20 -6.15 12.13
C ILE A 301 -4.55 -6.76 13.49
N ALA A 302 -5.77 -6.54 13.99
CA ALA A 302 -6.25 -7.12 15.23
C ALA A 302 -6.28 -8.66 15.17
N LEU A 303 -6.83 -9.22 14.08
CA LEU A 303 -6.87 -10.67 13.84
C LEU A 303 -5.45 -11.28 13.78
N LEU A 304 -4.54 -10.68 13.01
CA LEU A 304 -3.18 -11.19 12.86
C LEU A 304 -2.40 -11.16 14.17
N ARG A 305 -2.56 -10.12 15.00
CA ARG A 305 -1.94 -10.09 16.35
C ARG A 305 -2.40 -11.30 17.16
N GLN A 306 -3.71 -11.55 17.21
CA GLN A 306 -4.27 -12.69 17.94
C GLN A 306 -3.78 -14.04 17.41
N GLU A 307 -3.86 -14.26 16.10
CA GLU A 307 -3.55 -15.56 15.51
C GLU A 307 -2.04 -15.85 15.46
N LEU A 308 -1.19 -14.84 15.28
CA LEU A 308 0.26 -15.02 15.35
C LEU A 308 0.72 -15.43 16.75
N ASP A 309 0.07 -14.93 17.81
CA ASP A 309 0.38 -15.36 19.18
C ASP A 309 0.06 -16.83 19.40
N LYS A 310 -1.05 -17.34 18.85
CA LYS A 310 -1.39 -18.77 18.89
C LYS A 310 -0.39 -19.62 18.11
N VAL A 311 0.03 -19.17 16.92
CA VAL A 311 1.04 -19.85 16.10
C VAL A 311 2.39 -19.94 16.83
N ARG A 312 2.81 -18.86 17.51
CA ARG A 312 4.01 -18.86 18.35
C ARG A 312 3.86 -19.79 19.56
N ALA A 313 2.72 -19.74 20.25
CA ALA A 313 2.47 -20.62 21.41
C ALA A 313 2.47 -22.12 21.04
N ALA A 314 2.14 -22.45 19.79
CA ALA A 314 2.20 -23.81 19.25
C ALA A 314 3.61 -24.25 18.82
N GLY A 315 4.64 -23.40 18.91
CA GLY A 315 6.01 -23.71 18.49
C GLY A 315 6.23 -23.77 16.97
N LEU A 316 5.24 -23.36 16.18
CA LEU A 316 5.30 -23.44 14.70
C LEU A 316 6.22 -22.38 14.08
N ALA A 317 6.59 -21.35 14.83
CA ALA A 317 7.42 -20.23 14.40
C ALA A 317 8.79 -20.19 15.09
N ASP A 318 9.22 -21.26 15.78
CA ASP A 318 10.48 -21.26 16.55
C ASP A 318 11.73 -21.01 15.69
N HIS A 319 11.66 -21.29 14.39
CA HIS A 319 12.73 -21.07 13.42
C HIS A 319 12.77 -19.65 12.82
N VAL A 320 11.76 -18.81 13.07
CA VAL A 320 11.67 -17.47 12.47
C VAL A 320 11.00 -16.46 13.40
N LYS A 321 11.62 -15.30 13.59
CA LYS A 321 10.96 -14.19 14.29
C LYS A 321 9.93 -13.53 13.36
N ILE A 322 8.69 -13.38 13.80
CA ILE A 322 7.66 -12.64 13.03
C ILE A 322 7.36 -11.32 13.74
N GLU A 323 7.46 -10.21 13.01
CA GLU A 323 7.05 -8.88 13.46
C GLU A 323 5.94 -8.34 12.53
N LEU A 324 4.81 -7.92 13.10
CA LEU A 324 3.76 -7.21 12.38
C LEU A 324 4.07 -5.71 12.44
N ARG A 325 4.10 -5.05 11.28
CA ARG A 325 4.32 -3.61 11.11
C ARG A 325 3.08 -2.95 10.53
N ARG A 326 2.65 -1.86 11.16
CA ARG A 326 1.50 -1.07 10.73
C ARG A 326 2.00 0.04 9.80
N GLY A 327 1.46 0.08 8.59
CA GLY A 327 1.62 1.22 7.67
C GLY A 327 0.78 2.41 8.12
N ALA A 328 0.90 3.55 7.44
CA ALA A 328 0.28 4.80 7.87
C ALA A 328 -0.36 5.60 6.71
N GLY A 329 -0.94 4.90 5.71
CA GLY A 329 -1.63 5.52 4.58
C GLY A 329 -0.67 6.18 3.59
N ALA A 330 0.08 5.37 2.85
CA ALA A 330 0.93 5.86 1.76
C ALA A 330 1.04 4.79 0.67
N TYR A 331 0.34 4.97 -0.46
CA TYR A 331 0.30 4.00 -1.57
C TYR A 331 1.68 3.60 -2.08
N ILE A 332 2.63 4.54 -2.06
CA ILE A 332 4.01 4.26 -2.49
C ILE A 332 4.69 3.16 -1.65
N CYS A 333 4.24 2.90 -0.42
CA CYS A 333 4.75 1.81 0.41
C CYS A 333 4.36 0.42 -0.09
N GLY A 334 3.49 0.31 -1.10
CA GLY A 334 3.30 -0.92 -1.86
C GLY A 334 4.49 -1.25 -2.76
N GLU A 335 5.37 -0.28 -3.06
CA GLU A 335 6.64 -0.51 -3.74
C GLU A 335 7.64 -1.20 -2.79
N GLU A 336 8.29 -2.25 -3.29
CA GLU A 336 9.11 -3.17 -2.50
C GLU A 336 10.17 -2.49 -1.62
N SER A 337 10.84 -1.47 -2.13
CA SER A 337 11.90 -0.77 -1.41
C SER A 337 11.41 0.38 -0.54
N ALA A 338 10.31 1.04 -0.92
CA ALA A 338 9.62 2.02 -0.08
C ALA A 338 9.02 1.37 1.17
N MET A 339 8.42 0.18 1.02
CA MET A 339 7.97 -0.64 2.15
C MET A 339 9.10 -0.92 3.14
N ILE A 340 10.28 -1.27 2.63
CA ILE A 340 11.46 -1.53 3.45
C ILE A 340 11.90 -0.27 4.19
N GLU A 341 11.91 0.90 3.55
CA GLU A 341 12.21 2.16 4.25
C GLU A 341 11.18 2.43 5.37
N SER A 342 9.89 2.14 5.13
CA SER A 342 8.84 2.24 6.16
C SER A 342 9.07 1.28 7.33
N ILE A 343 9.36 0.00 7.07
CA ILE A 343 9.74 -1.00 8.08
C ILE A 343 10.94 -0.53 8.91
N GLU A 344 11.90 0.16 8.29
CA GLU A 344 13.08 0.72 8.95
C GLU A 344 12.78 2.02 9.74
N GLY A 345 11.53 2.48 9.80
CA GLY A 345 11.11 3.68 10.51
C GLY A 345 11.45 4.98 9.77
N LYS A 346 11.48 4.97 8.44
CA LYS A 346 11.79 6.12 7.59
C LYS A 346 10.59 6.52 6.73
N ARG A 347 10.72 7.60 5.96
CA ARG A 347 9.80 7.89 4.85
C ARG A 347 9.89 6.78 3.81
N GLY A 348 8.76 6.35 3.27
CA GLY A 348 8.65 5.35 2.20
C GLY A 348 9.15 5.86 0.84
N LEU A 349 10.42 6.26 0.75
CA LEU A 349 11.05 6.72 -0.49
C LEU A 349 11.68 5.53 -1.22
N PRO A 350 11.28 5.22 -2.47
CA PRO A 350 11.89 4.13 -3.22
C PRO A 350 13.43 4.26 -3.32
N ARG A 351 14.12 3.14 -3.13
CA ARG A 351 15.58 3.06 -3.26
C ARG A 351 15.98 3.03 -4.73
N HIS A 352 17.11 3.68 -5.04
CA HIS A 352 17.73 3.53 -6.35
C HIS A 352 18.22 2.08 -6.54
N ARG A 353 17.88 1.49 -7.68
CA ARG A 353 18.33 0.16 -8.10
C ARG A 353 19.37 0.30 -9.23
N PRO A 354 20.46 -0.47 -9.26
CA PRO A 354 20.94 -1.42 -8.23
C PRO A 354 21.56 -0.72 -6.99
N PRO A 355 21.73 -1.42 -5.84
CA PRO A 355 21.46 -2.85 -5.60
C PRO A 355 19.97 -3.18 -5.48
N TYR A 356 19.60 -4.44 -5.77
CA TYR A 356 18.23 -4.93 -5.58
C TYR A 356 18.01 -5.36 -4.12
N VAL A 357 16.76 -5.35 -3.65
CA VAL A 357 16.43 -5.74 -2.26
C VAL A 357 16.78 -7.20 -1.95
N ALA A 358 16.81 -8.04 -2.98
CA ALA A 358 17.24 -9.43 -2.87
C ALA A 358 18.70 -9.54 -2.38
N GLU A 359 19.52 -8.50 -2.59
CA GLU A 359 20.91 -8.40 -2.15
C GLU A 359 21.04 -7.48 -0.93
N VAL A 360 20.41 -6.29 -0.99
CA VAL A 360 20.49 -5.23 0.03
C VAL A 360 19.09 -4.65 0.28
N GLY A 361 18.33 -5.34 1.12
CA GLY A 361 16.99 -4.97 1.56
C GLY A 361 16.98 -4.42 2.99
N ILE A 362 16.12 -4.99 3.84
CA ILE A 362 15.88 -4.54 5.22
C ILE A 362 17.20 -4.57 6.00
N PHE A 363 17.54 -3.45 6.65
CA PHE A 363 18.77 -3.25 7.41
C PHE A 363 20.04 -3.61 6.62
N GLY A 364 19.99 -3.45 5.29
CA GLY A 364 21.10 -3.78 4.39
C GLY A 364 21.35 -5.28 4.23
N ARG A 365 20.37 -6.14 4.53
CA ARG A 365 20.45 -7.60 4.40
C ARG A 365 19.67 -8.11 3.20
N PRO A 366 20.07 -9.25 2.60
CA PRO A 366 19.27 -9.92 1.58
C PRO A 366 17.84 -10.13 2.07
N THR A 367 16.86 -9.64 1.30
CA THR A 367 15.46 -9.66 1.72
C THR A 367 14.58 -10.33 0.68
N LEU A 368 13.84 -11.34 1.11
CA LEU A 368 12.76 -11.93 0.34
C LEU A 368 11.48 -11.13 0.53
N VAL A 369 10.89 -10.63 -0.55
CA VAL A 369 9.58 -9.96 -0.48
C VAL A 369 8.53 -10.76 -1.24
N ASN A 370 7.41 -11.05 -0.60
CA ASN A 370 6.25 -11.68 -1.22
C ASN A 370 4.99 -10.85 -0.95
N ASN A 371 4.03 -10.90 -1.88
CA ASN A 371 2.67 -10.44 -1.65
C ASN A 371 1.86 -11.52 -0.88
N VAL A 372 0.81 -11.08 -0.19
CA VAL A 372 -0.11 -11.93 0.58
C VAL A 372 -0.65 -13.10 -0.25
N GLU A 373 -1.23 -12.83 -1.43
CA GLU A 373 -1.80 -13.89 -2.27
C GLU A 373 -0.74 -14.88 -2.77
N THR A 374 0.47 -14.40 -3.08
CA THR A 374 1.58 -15.30 -3.47
C THR A 374 1.83 -16.36 -2.39
N LEU A 375 1.82 -15.95 -1.12
CA LEU A 375 2.04 -16.85 0.02
C LEU A 375 0.82 -17.73 0.31
N HIS A 376 -0.39 -17.22 0.09
CA HIS A 376 -1.65 -17.96 0.24
C HIS A 376 -1.72 -19.24 -0.60
N TRP A 377 -1.10 -19.24 -1.79
CA TRP A 377 -1.08 -20.39 -2.70
C TRP A 377 -0.03 -21.45 -2.37
N ILE A 378 1.02 -21.11 -1.61
CA ILE A 378 2.18 -21.98 -1.38
C ILE A 378 1.77 -23.34 -0.80
N ARG A 379 0.95 -23.34 0.26
CA ARG A 379 0.54 -24.58 0.91
C ARG A 379 -0.21 -25.52 -0.04
N ASP A 380 -1.17 -24.99 -0.81
CA ASP A 380 -1.98 -25.82 -1.70
C ASP A 380 -1.16 -26.35 -2.88
N ILE A 381 -0.26 -25.54 -3.44
CA ILE A 381 0.69 -25.99 -4.47
C ILE A 381 1.56 -27.14 -3.95
N LEU A 382 2.05 -27.04 -2.72
CA LEU A 382 2.88 -28.09 -2.11
C LEU A 382 2.08 -29.34 -1.71
N THR A 383 0.77 -29.21 -1.50
CA THR A 383 -0.12 -30.32 -1.17
C THR A 383 -0.57 -31.08 -2.42
N HIS A 384 -0.86 -30.36 -3.51
CA HIS A 384 -1.48 -30.91 -4.71
C HIS A 384 -0.53 -31.05 -5.91
N GLY A 385 0.65 -30.43 -5.85
CA GLY A 385 1.64 -30.39 -6.92
C GLY A 385 1.50 -29.18 -7.85
N ALA A 386 2.54 -28.93 -8.64
CA ALA A 386 2.59 -27.82 -9.59
C ALA A 386 1.51 -27.91 -10.69
N ASP A 387 1.29 -29.11 -11.24
CA ASP A 387 0.30 -29.35 -12.30
C ASP A 387 -1.11 -28.97 -11.85
N TRP A 388 -1.48 -29.27 -10.60
CA TRP A 388 -2.78 -28.87 -10.04
C TRP A 388 -3.00 -27.36 -10.14
N PHE A 389 -1.98 -26.55 -9.86
CA PHE A 389 -2.08 -25.10 -10.02
C PHE A 389 -2.11 -24.72 -11.50
N ASN A 390 -1.17 -25.22 -12.29
CA ASN A 390 -0.99 -24.86 -13.70
C ASN A 390 -2.24 -25.15 -14.55
N ASP A 391 -2.89 -26.29 -14.33
CA ASP A 391 -4.04 -26.79 -15.10
C ASP A 391 -5.33 -25.96 -14.92
N GLN A 392 -5.35 -25.04 -13.95
CA GLN A 392 -6.50 -24.17 -13.69
C GLN A 392 -6.51 -22.89 -14.55
N GLY A 393 -5.53 -22.74 -15.45
CA GLY A 393 -5.38 -21.60 -16.36
C GLY A 393 -6.05 -21.79 -17.73
N ARG A 394 -6.02 -20.74 -18.57
CA ARG A 394 -6.33 -20.87 -20.01
C ARG A 394 -5.09 -21.28 -20.79
N ASP A 395 -5.29 -21.68 -22.04
CA ASP A 395 -4.17 -21.97 -22.94
C ASP A 395 -3.24 -20.75 -23.08
N GLY A 396 -1.94 -20.97 -22.86
CA GLY A 396 -0.93 -19.89 -22.79
C GLY A 396 -0.92 -19.06 -21.49
N HIS A 397 -1.86 -19.32 -20.57
CA HIS A 397 -2.06 -18.56 -19.32
C HIS A 397 -2.29 -19.53 -18.14
N PRO A 398 -1.23 -20.21 -17.66
CA PRO A 398 -1.35 -21.20 -16.58
C PRO A 398 -1.69 -20.57 -15.22
N GLY A 399 -2.40 -21.35 -14.39
CA GLY A 399 -2.76 -20.96 -13.03
C GLY A 399 -4.11 -20.27 -12.90
N PRO A 400 -4.73 -20.30 -11.71
CA PRO A 400 -5.83 -19.42 -11.37
C PRO A 400 -5.34 -17.99 -11.09
N ARG A 401 -6.28 -17.04 -11.06
CA ARG A 401 -6.09 -15.66 -10.60
C ARG A 401 -7.28 -15.19 -9.79
N SER A 402 -7.01 -14.30 -8.85
CA SER A 402 -8.01 -13.63 -8.02
C SER A 402 -8.21 -12.22 -8.53
N TYR A 403 -9.28 -12.01 -9.31
CA TYR A 403 -9.58 -10.70 -9.89
C TYR A 403 -10.44 -9.90 -8.92
N SER A 404 -9.97 -8.73 -8.49
CA SER A 404 -10.77 -7.79 -7.71
C SER A 404 -11.67 -7.01 -8.68
N VAL A 405 -12.94 -7.41 -8.83
CA VAL A 405 -13.86 -6.81 -9.81
C VAL A 405 -14.79 -5.80 -9.12
N SER A 406 -14.74 -4.54 -9.54
CA SER A 406 -15.58 -3.46 -9.00
C SER A 406 -16.10 -2.51 -10.08
N GLY A 407 -16.79 -1.44 -9.66
CA GLY A 407 -17.41 -0.47 -10.57
C GLY A 407 -18.82 -0.88 -10.98
N ARG A 408 -19.19 -0.67 -12.25
CA ARG A 408 -20.56 -0.82 -12.79
C ARG A 408 -20.95 -2.28 -13.10
N VAL A 409 -20.64 -3.21 -12.23
CA VAL A 409 -21.08 -4.62 -12.31
C VAL A 409 -22.20 -4.90 -11.32
N LYS A 410 -23.01 -5.93 -11.58
CA LYS A 410 -24.16 -6.27 -10.72
C LYS A 410 -23.76 -6.76 -9.33
N ASN A 411 -22.78 -7.66 -9.26
CA ASN A 411 -22.25 -8.20 -8.01
C ASN A 411 -20.72 -8.05 -8.00
N PRO A 412 -20.18 -6.90 -7.54
CA PRO A 412 -18.74 -6.73 -7.41
C PRO A 412 -18.18 -7.66 -6.31
N GLY A 413 -16.91 -8.00 -6.42
CA GLY A 413 -16.24 -8.91 -5.50
C GLY A 413 -14.98 -9.51 -6.09
N VAL A 414 -14.34 -10.42 -5.33
CA VAL A 414 -13.17 -11.16 -5.80
C VAL A 414 -13.64 -12.38 -6.58
N ILE A 415 -13.25 -12.45 -7.85
CA ILE A 415 -13.60 -13.54 -8.75
C ILE A 415 -12.35 -14.40 -8.97
N ILE A 416 -12.38 -15.64 -8.47
CA ILE A 416 -11.36 -16.64 -8.81
C ILE A 416 -11.70 -17.21 -10.18
N ALA A 417 -10.83 -16.97 -11.16
CA ALA A 417 -10.99 -17.43 -12.52
C ALA A 417 -9.64 -17.86 -13.12
N PRO A 418 -9.65 -18.65 -14.20
CA PRO A 418 -8.42 -19.00 -14.92
C PRO A 418 -7.65 -17.75 -15.34
N ALA A 419 -6.32 -17.76 -15.22
CA ALA A 419 -5.48 -16.70 -15.79
C ALA A 419 -5.79 -16.54 -17.29
N GLY A 420 -5.73 -15.30 -17.79
CA GLY A 420 -6.13 -14.98 -19.16
C GLY A 420 -7.64 -14.93 -19.39
N SER A 421 -8.46 -15.00 -18.33
CA SER A 421 -9.88 -14.62 -18.43
C SER A 421 -10.00 -13.16 -18.90
N THR A 422 -11.02 -12.87 -19.69
CA THR A 422 -11.27 -11.53 -20.24
C THR A 422 -12.16 -10.71 -19.31
N VAL A 423 -12.21 -9.39 -19.48
CA VAL A 423 -13.17 -8.57 -18.70
C VAL A 423 -14.62 -8.97 -18.99
N SER A 424 -14.93 -9.41 -20.22
CA SER A 424 -16.25 -9.95 -20.57
C SER A 424 -16.60 -11.17 -19.72
N ASP A 425 -15.66 -12.12 -19.55
CA ASP A 425 -15.85 -13.29 -18.70
C ASP A 425 -16.11 -12.89 -17.23
N LEU A 426 -15.40 -11.86 -16.75
CA LEU A 426 -15.51 -11.38 -15.38
C LEU A 426 -16.84 -10.65 -15.13
N ILE A 427 -17.29 -9.82 -16.07
CA ILE A 427 -18.61 -9.17 -16.02
C ILE A 427 -19.72 -10.23 -15.97
N GLU A 428 -19.63 -11.28 -16.80
CA GLU A 428 -20.59 -12.39 -16.78
C GLU A 428 -20.63 -13.08 -15.40
N ARG A 429 -19.47 -13.35 -14.81
CA ARG A 429 -19.35 -13.95 -13.46
C ARG A 429 -19.89 -13.06 -12.34
N CYS A 430 -19.86 -11.74 -12.54
CA CYS A 430 -20.51 -10.77 -11.65
C CYS A 430 -22.03 -10.69 -11.85
N GLY A 431 -22.62 -11.47 -12.77
CA GLY A 431 -24.05 -11.45 -13.09
C GLY A 431 -24.44 -10.36 -14.09
N GLY A 432 -23.48 -9.82 -14.84
CA GLY A 432 -23.67 -8.76 -15.83
C GLY A 432 -23.35 -7.36 -15.30
N MET A 433 -23.66 -6.37 -16.12
CA MET A 433 -23.57 -4.94 -15.74
C MET A 433 -24.61 -4.61 -14.65
N ALA A 434 -24.33 -3.56 -13.88
CA ALA A 434 -25.31 -2.98 -12.97
C ALA A 434 -26.58 -2.51 -13.71
N ASP A 435 -27.72 -2.47 -13.02
CA ASP A 435 -29.01 -2.19 -13.65
C ASP A 435 -29.04 -0.81 -14.36
N GLY A 436 -29.42 -0.82 -15.63
CA GLY A 436 -29.47 0.39 -16.46
C GLY A 436 -28.11 0.93 -16.90
N HIS A 437 -27.02 0.17 -16.75
CA HIS A 437 -25.69 0.50 -17.27
C HIS A 437 -25.32 -0.41 -18.44
N SER A 438 -24.60 0.15 -19.42
CA SER A 438 -24.03 -0.57 -20.56
C SER A 438 -22.50 -0.47 -20.52
N PHE A 439 -21.80 -1.55 -20.86
CA PHE A 439 -20.33 -1.60 -20.79
C PHE A 439 -19.67 -0.61 -21.77
N LYS A 440 -18.85 0.33 -21.27
CA LYS A 440 -18.11 1.33 -22.09
C LYS A 440 -16.60 1.13 -22.04
N GLY A 441 -16.05 0.86 -20.86
CA GLY A 441 -14.60 0.71 -20.68
C GLY A 441 -14.24 0.09 -19.35
N TYR A 442 -12.96 -0.20 -19.15
CA TYR A 442 -12.46 -0.84 -17.94
C TYR A 442 -11.00 -0.50 -17.66
N LEU A 443 -10.62 -0.54 -16.38
CA LEU A 443 -9.23 -0.60 -15.94
C LEU A 443 -8.84 -2.08 -15.87
N PRO A 444 -7.80 -2.54 -16.57
CA PRO A 444 -7.39 -3.95 -16.57
C PRO A 444 -6.51 -4.33 -15.36
N GLY A 445 -5.98 -3.36 -14.62
CA GLY A 445 -5.02 -3.58 -13.53
C GLY A 445 -4.95 -2.45 -12.52
N GLY A 446 -6.11 -1.94 -12.09
CA GLY A 446 -6.20 -0.81 -11.16
C GLY A 446 -5.83 0.54 -11.79
N ALA A 447 -5.62 1.55 -10.95
CA ALA A 447 -5.28 2.91 -11.37
C ALA A 447 -4.05 2.96 -12.28
N SER A 448 -3.04 2.13 -12.03
CA SER A 448 -1.80 2.14 -12.80
C SER A 448 -1.90 1.40 -14.15
N GLY A 449 -2.91 0.56 -14.33
CA GLY A 449 -3.07 -0.35 -15.48
C GLY A 449 -3.55 0.29 -16.79
N GLY A 450 -4.01 1.55 -16.78
CA GLY A 450 -4.60 2.24 -17.94
C GLY A 450 -6.11 2.03 -18.08
N ILE A 451 -6.72 2.54 -19.16
CA ILE A 451 -8.18 2.44 -19.41
C ILE A 451 -8.46 1.94 -20.84
N LEU A 452 -9.14 0.82 -20.99
CA LEU A 452 -9.44 0.22 -22.29
C LEU A 452 -10.94 0.30 -22.62
N PRO A 453 -11.31 0.48 -23.91
CA PRO A 453 -12.70 0.48 -24.35
C PRO A 453 -13.30 -0.93 -24.36
N ALA A 454 -14.63 -1.01 -24.31
CA ALA A 454 -15.39 -2.25 -24.42
C ALA A 454 -15.05 -3.06 -25.69
N SER A 455 -14.64 -2.39 -26.78
CA SER A 455 -14.17 -3.05 -28.01
C SER A 455 -12.89 -3.87 -27.84
N LYS A 456 -12.18 -3.68 -26.72
CA LYS A 456 -11.01 -4.46 -26.29
C LYS A 456 -11.35 -5.37 -25.10
N GLY A 457 -12.63 -5.70 -24.91
CA GLY A 457 -13.11 -6.54 -23.82
C GLY A 457 -12.66 -8.00 -23.89
N ASP A 458 -12.19 -8.46 -25.05
CA ASP A 458 -11.75 -9.84 -25.29
C ASP A 458 -10.22 -10.04 -25.10
N ILE A 459 -9.50 -9.02 -24.63
CA ILE A 459 -8.07 -9.15 -24.32
C ILE A 459 -7.92 -10.04 -23.07
N PRO A 460 -7.11 -11.12 -23.13
CA PRO A 460 -6.79 -11.93 -21.95
C PRO A 460 -6.10 -11.11 -20.87
N LEU A 461 -6.59 -11.19 -19.62
CA LEU A 461 -6.01 -10.49 -18.47
C LEU A 461 -4.99 -11.37 -17.75
N ASP A 462 -3.71 -11.17 -18.07
CA ASP A 462 -2.55 -11.79 -17.43
C ASP A 462 -1.29 -10.96 -17.71
N PHE A 463 -0.14 -11.37 -17.16
CA PHE A 463 1.12 -10.65 -17.32
C PHE A 463 1.61 -10.61 -18.78
N GLY A 464 1.78 -9.40 -19.32
CA GLY A 464 2.36 -9.16 -20.65
C GLY A 464 1.36 -9.32 -21.81
N GLY A 465 1.83 -9.79 -22.96
CA GLY A 465 1.01 -10.08 -24.14
C GLY A 465 0.28 -8.87 -24.73
N LYS A 466 -0.93 -9.10 -25.27
CA LYS A 466 -1.75 -8.08 -25.94
C LYS A 466 -2.07 -6.88 -25.05
N LEU A 467 -2.13 -7.08 -23.73
CA LEU A 467 -2.38 -6.00 -22.80
C LEU A 467 -1.22 -4.98 -22.78
N ALA A 468 0.02 -5.48 -22.77
CA ALA A 468 1.22 -4.65 -22.84
C ALA A 468 1.37 -3.93 -24.19
N GLU A 469 0.92 -4.54 -25.29
CA GLU A 469 0.89 -3.92 -26.62
C GLU A 469 -0.03 -2.68 -26.66
N GLU A 470 -1.05 -2.62 -25.78
CA GLU A 470 -1.91 -1.45 -25.62
C GLU A 470 -1.34 -0.38 -24.68
N GLY A 471 -0.16 -0.62 -24.09
CA GLY A 471 0.42 0.23 -23.05
C GLY A 471 -0.24 0.05 -21.68
N CYS A 472 -0.94 -1.06 -21.48
CA CYS A 472 -1.65 -1.40 -20.25
C CYS A 472 -1.00 -2.62 -19.57
N PHE A 473 -1.35 -2.88 -18.31
CA PHE A 473 -0.91 -4.10 -17.62
C PHE A 473 -1.92 -4.52 -16.54
N VAL A 474 -1.87 -5.80 -16.15
CA VAL A 474 -2.86 -6.39 -15.23
C VAL A 474 -2.56 -6.09 -13.75
N GLY A 475 -1.30 -5.80 -13.41
CA GLY A 475 -0.90 -5.41 -12.07
C GLY A 475 -1.37 -6.41 -11.00
N SER A 476 -2.05 -5.89 -9.97
CA SER A 476 -2.64 -6.65 -8.87
C SER A 476 -3.92 -7.41 -9.24
N HIS A 477 -4.30 -7.46 -10.53
CA HIS A 477 -5.57 -8.02 -11.03
C HIS A 477 -6.82 -7.29 -10.54
N ALA A 478 -6.69 -5.98 -10.30
CA ALA A 478 -7.83 -5.09 -10.08
C ALA A 478 -8.51 -4.73 -11.40
N VAL A 479 -9.79 -5.07 -11.53
CA VAL A 479 -10.61 -4.77 -12.71
C VAL A 479 -11.75 -3.84 -12.32
N VAL A 480 -11.69 -2.59 -12.78
CA VAL A 480 -12.74 -1.58 -12.51
C VAL A 480 -13.54 -1.36 -13.78
N VAL A 481 -14.83 -1.69 -13.76
CA VAL A 481 -15.72 -1.60 -14.92
C VAL A 481 -16.44 -0.26 -14.95
N LEU A 482 -16.44 0.40 -16.11
CA LEU A 482 -17.11 1.67 -16.37
C LEU A 482 -18.20 1.51 -17.45
N SER A 483 -19.20 2.38 -17.38
CA SER A 483 -20.38 2.34 -18.22
C SER A 483 -20.53 3.55 -19.14
N ASP A 484 -21.56 3.50 -19.99
CA ASP A 484 -22.01 4.59 -20.86
C ASP A 484 -22.39 5.88 -20.12
N LYS A 485 -22.63 5.80 -18.80
CA LYS A 485 -22.95 6.95 -17.95
C LYS A 485 -21.72 7.60 -17.31
N ASP A 486 -20.55 6.97 -17.42
CA ASP A 486 -19.32 7.47 -16.83
C ASP A 486 -18.50 8.21 -17.92
N ASN A 487 -17.86 9.32 -17.54
CA ASN A 487 -16.94 10.04 -18.42
C ASN A 487 -15.50 9.53 -18.17
N MET A 488 -14.81 9.08 -19.23
CA MET A 488 -13.47 8.51 -19.10
C MET A 488 -12.41 9.57 -18.79
N TRP A 489 -12.59 10.82 -19.21
CA TRP A 489 -11.71 11.94 -18.85
C TRP A 489 -11.80 12.27 -17.36
N ASP A 490 -13.00 12.25 -16.79
CA ASP A 490 -13.19 12.45 -15.35
C ASP A 490 -12.61 11.27 -14.54
N ALA A 491 -12.80 10.04 -15.02
CA ALA A 491 -12.16 8.86 -14.44
C ALA A 491 -10.62 8.98 -14.45
N ALA A 492 -10.01 9.31 -15.60
CA ALA A 492 -8.57 9.53 -15.68
C ALA A 492 -8.10 10.71 -14.80
N THR A 493 -8.90 11.78 -14.70
CA THR A 493 -8.61 12.92 -13.83
C THR A 493 -8.60 12.53 -12.35
N ASN A 494 -9.55 11.71 -11.91
CA ASN A 494 -9.58 11.17 -10.54
C ASN A 494 -8.32 10.35 -10.25
N LEU A 495 -7.92 9.47 -11.16
CA LEU A 495 -6.70 8.65 -11.01
C LEU A 495 -5.42 9.49 -11.03
N MET A 496 -5.36 10.53 -11.87
CA MET A 496 -4.23 11.46 -11.89
C MET A 496 -4.14 12.29 -10.61
N LYS A 497 -5.27 12.70 -10.02
CA LYS A 497 -5.31 13.34 -8.69
C LYS A 497 -4.77 12.39 -7.61
N PHE A 498 -5.16 11.12 -7.66
CA PHE A 498 -4.60 10.07 -6.80
C PHE A 498 -3.07 9.98 -6.94
N PHE A 499 -2.52 9.85 -8.16
CA PHE A 499 -1.06 9.79 -8.34
C PHE A 499 -0.32 11.07 -7.93
N ALA A 500 -0.95 12.24 -8.05
CA ALA A 500 -0.39 13.50 -7.57
C ALA A 500 -0.32 13.53 -6.04
N HIS A 501 -1.34 13.01 -5.36
CA HIS A 501 -1.38 12.86 -3.91
C HIS A 501 -0.35 11.84 -3.41
N GLU A 502 -0.30 10.66 -4.03
CA GLU A 502 0.52 9.53 -3.60
C GLU A 502 1.98 9.58 -4.06
N SER A 503 2.37 10.60 -4.83
CA SER A 503 3.76 10.79 -5.23
C SER A 503 4.62 11.05 -3.99
N CYS A 504 5.59 10.18 -3.71
CA CYS A 504 6.57 10.36 -2.63
C CYS A 504 7.44 11.63 -2.73
N GLY A 505 7.40 12.35 -3.85
CA GLY A 505 8.06 13.64 -4.02
C GLY A 505 9.57 13.57 -4.33
N GLN A 506 10.14 12.37 -4.48
CA GLN A 506 11.58 12.18 -4.65
C GLN A 506 12.12 12.62 -6.02
N CYS A 507 11.46 12.22 -7.13
CA CYS A 507 11.92 12.53 -8.48
C CYS A 507 11.07 13.62 -9.12
N THR A 508 11.74 14.61 -9.74
CA THR A 508 11.10 15.75 -10.42
C THR A 508 10.03 15.36 -11.44
N PRO A 509 10.25 14.39 -12.36
CA PRO A 509 9.24 14.08 -13.38
C PRO A 509 7.94 13.57 -12.75
N CYS A 510 7.99 12.70 -11.75
CA CYS A 510 6.79 12.24 -11.05
C CYS A 510 6.15 13.34 -10.19
N ARG A 511 6.93 13.97 -9.29
CA ARG A 511 6.43 14.96 -8.33
C ARG A 511 5.74 16.13 -9.03
N ASN A 512 6.43 16.75 -9.98
CA ASN A 512 5.92 17.93 -10.65
C ASN A 512 5.04 17.57 -11.85
N GLY A 513 5.26 16.40 -12.47
CA GLY A 513 4.53 16.00 -13.67
C GLY A 513 3.10 15.58 -13.36
N THR A 514 2.87 14.81 -12.29
CA THR A 514 1.50 14.45 -11.85
C THR A 514 0.68 15.70 -11.52
N GLU A 515 1.22 16.63 -10.73
CA GLU A 515 0.58 17.91 -10.38
C GLU A 515 0.24 18.74 -11.64
N LYS A 516 1.19 18.89 -12.56
CA LYS A 516 0.98 19.63 -13.81
C LYS A 516 -0.03 18.96 -14.73
N ALA A 517 0.00 17.64 -14.83
CA ALA A 517 -0.95 16.89 -15.62
C ALA A 517 -2.38 17.12 -15.10
N VAL A 518 -2.61 17.01 -13.79
CA VAL A 518 -3.92 17.33 -13.19
C VAL A 518 -4.35 18.76 -13.52
N SER A 519 -3.46 19.75 -13.32
CA SER A 519 -3.77 21.15 -13.62
C SER A 519 -4.16 21.36 -15.09
N MET A 520 -3.46 20.72 -16.03
CA MET A 520 -3.78 20.82 -17.47
C MET A 520 -5.06 20.06 -17.84
N MET A 521 -5.31 18.90 -17.23
CA MET A 521 -6.52 18.10 -17.49
C MET A 521 -7.81 18.81 -17.04
N THR A 522 -7.71 19.59 -15.97
CA THR A 522 -8.83 20.39 -15.41
C THR A 522 -8.97 21.78 -16.04
N ALA A 523 -8.13 22.13 -17.01
CA ALA A 523 -8.26 23.40 -17.73
C ALA A 523 -9.45 23.39 -18.69
N ALA A 524 -10.00 24.56 -19.00
CA ALA A 524 -11.14 24.70 -19.91
C ALA A 524 -10.86 24.18 -21.34
N SER A 525 -9.60 24.13 -21.74
CA SER A 525 -9.14 23.56 -23.01
C SER A 525 -7.83 22.81 -22.76
N PRO A 526 -7.88 21.50 -22.46
CA PRO A 526 -6.68 20.70 -22.21
C PRO A 526 -5.78 20.64 -23.45
N ASP A 527 -4.47 20.85 -23.24
CA ASP A 527 -3.44 20.68 -24.28
C ASP A 527 -2.98 19.22 -24.30
N THR A 528 -3.57 18.41 -25.17
CA THR A 528 -3.31 16.97 -25.27
C THR A 528 -1.91 16.66 -25.79
N ASP A 529 -1.33 17.53 -26.62
CA ASP A 529 0.01 17.34 -27.16
C ASP A 529 1.04 17.52 -26.04
N LEU A 530 0.92 18.59 -25.25
CA LEU A 530 1.78 18.83 -24.10
C LEU A 530 1.60 17.79 -22.99
N LEU A 531 0.36 17.32 -22.77
CA LEU A 531 0.08 16.20 -21.86
C LEU A 531 0.78 14.92 -22.34
N GLY A 532 0.82 14.67 -23.65
CA GLY A 532 1.56 13.57 -24.25
C GLY A 532 3.08 13.67 -24.00
N GLU A 533 3.68 14.83 -24.26
CA GLU A 533 5.11 15.07 -24.00
C GLU A 533 5.47 14.88 -22.51
N LEU A 534 4.63 15.42 -21.61
CA LEU A 534 4.82 15.26 -20.17
C LEU A 534 4.72 13.78 -19.75
N SER A 535 3.76 13.05 -20.32
CA SER A 535 3.56 11.63 -20.04
C SER A 535 4.79 10.78 -20.41
N VAL A 536 5.43 11.08 -21.55
CA VAL A 536 6.69 10.43 -21.96
C VAL A 536 7.82 10.76 -20.96
N ALA A 537 7.96 12.03 -20.57
CA ALA A 537 8.98 12.42 -19.60
C ALA A 537 8.79 11.74 -18.22
N MET A 538 7.54 11.56 -17.80
CA MET A 538 7.20 10.81 -16.58
C MET A 538 7.57 9.33 -16.71
N ALA A 539 7.20 8.69 -17.82
CA ALA A 539 7.48 7.29 -18.10
C ALA A 539 8.99 6.99 -18.15
N ASP A 540 9.77 7.83 -18.83
CA ASP A 540 11.19 7.55 -19.09
C ASP A 540 12.12 7.93 -17.92
N ALA A 541 11.77 8.97 -17.15
CA ALA A 541 12.70 9.57 -16.18
C ALA A 541 12.33 9.35 -14.71
N SER A 542 11.24 8.63 -14.42
CA SER A 542 10.84 8.29 -13.04
C SER A 542 11.68 7.14 -12.47
N ILE A 543 12.03 7.26 -11.19
CA ILE A 543 12.86 6.28 -10.46
C ILE A 543 12.16 4.94 -10.21
N CYS A 544 10.83 4.95 -10.05
CA CYS A 544 10.04 3.79 -9.64
C CYS A 544 8.78 3.63 -10.50
N GLY A 545 8.12 2.48 -10.34
CA GLY A 545 6.95 2.09 -11.12
C GLY A 545 5.77 3.07 -11.02
N LEU A 546 5.57 3.74 -9.88
CA LEU A 546 4.50 4.74 -9.73
C LEU A 546 4.65 5.85 -10.76
N GLY A 547 5.80 6.54 -10.79
CA GLY A 547 6.01 7.63 -11.73
C GLY A 547 6.03 7.18 -13.20
N GLN A 548 6.46 5.93 -13.44
CA GLN A 548 6.49 5.35 -14.78
C GLN A 548 5.09 5.04 -15.34
N ALA A 549 4.16 4.64 -14.47
CA ALA A 549 2.80 4.22 -14.84
C ALA A 549 1.72 5.29 -14.55
N ALA A 550 2.04 6.35 -13.80
CA ALA A 550 1.05 7.33 -13.35
C ALA A 550 0.26 7.96 -14.50
N SER A 551 0.89 8.21 -15.65
CA SER A 551 0.23 8.80 -16.82
C SER A 551 -0.58 7.80 -17.66
N ASN A 552 -0.58 6.50 -17.34
CA ASN A 552 -1.26 5.49 -18.14
C ASN A 552 -2.75 5.77 -18.34
N PRO A 553 -3.56 6.08 -17.31
CA PRO A 553 -4.97 6.39 -17.51
C PRO A 553 -5.22 7.55 -18.46
N LEU A 554 -4.44 8.63 -18.30
CA LEU A 554 -4.48 9.81 -19.15
C LEU A 554 -4.17 9.45 -20.61
N VAL A 555 -3.06 8.75 -20.85
CA VAL A 555 -2.62 8.35 -22.20
C VAL A 555 -3.64 7.43 -22.85
N SER A 556 -4.17 6.46 -22.09
CA SER A 556 -5.19 5.55 -22.59
C SER A 556 -6.47 6.29 -23.00
N VAL A 557 -6.92 7.28 -22.21
CA VAL A 557 -8.13 8.05 -22.54
C VAL A 557 -7.93 8.92 -23.77
N MET A 558 -6.79 9.62 -23.88
CA MET A 558 -6.49 10.40 -25.09
C MET A 558 -6.47 9.54 -26.36
N LYS A 559 -6.03 8.28 -26.24
CA LYS A 559 -5.96 7.32 -27.35
C LYS A 559 -7.31 6.69 -27.70
N HIS A 560 -8.10 6.32 -26.71
CA HIS A 560 -9.26 5.44 -26.89
C HIS A 560 -10.61 6.13 -26.77
N PHE A 561 -10.68 7.30 -26.13
CA PHE A 561 -11.92 8.05 -25.88
C PHE A 561 -11.73 9.55 -26.14
N PRO A 562 -11.25 9.96 -27.33
CA PRO A 562 -11.05 11.38 -27.64
C PRO A 562 -12.32 12.22 -27.52
N GLU A 563 -13.50 11.60 -27.65
CA GLU A 563 -14.81 12.24 -27.47
C GLU A 563 -15.12 12.67 -26.03
N ASP A 564 -14.48 12.05 -25.04
CA ASP A 564 -14.70 12.36 -23.62
C ASP A 564 -13.82 13.52 -23.12
N ILE A 565 -12.78 13.92 -23.88
CA ILE A 565 -11.79 14.93 -23.47
C ILE A 565 -12.45 16.29 -23.28
N GLY A 566 -12.27 16.88 -22.09
CA GLY A 566 -12.77 18.22 -21.77
C GLY A 566 -14.30 18.34 -21.77
N ALA A 567 -15.02 17.21 -21.74
CA ALA A 567 -16.48 17.18 -21.73
C ALA A 567 -17.11 17.34 -20.33
N GLY A 568 -16.30 17.55 -19.28
CA GLY A 568 -16.75 17.79 -17.91
C GLY A 568 -17.78 18.94 -17.84
N ASP A 569 -18.95 18.66 -17.27
CA ASP A 569 -20.10 19.56 -17.10
C ASP A 569 -20.77 20.15 -18.35
N LYS A 570 -20.99 19.34 -19.40
CA LYS A 570 -22.06 19.63 -20.39
C LYS A 570 -23.40 18.95 -20.11
N ALA A 571 -23.49 18.10 -19.09
CA ALA A 571 -24.69 17.31 -18.79
C ALA A 571 -25.51 17.80 -17.57
N GLY A 572 -25.19 18.97 -17.00
CA GLY A 572 -25.91 19.58 -15.87
C GLY A 572 -26.91 20.69 -16.23
N GLY A 573 -27.15 20.98 -17.52
CA GLY A 573 -28.01 22.09 -17.91
C GLY A 573 -28.66 21.94 -19.28
N GLN A 574 -29.99 22.05 -19.29
CA GLN A 574 -30.93 22.11 -20.41
C GLN A 574 -31.45 20.77 -20.95
N THR A 575 -32.57 20.30 -20.38
CA THR A 575 -33.89 20.50 -21.00
C THR A 575 -34.99 20.51 -19.95
#